data_AF-A0A1P8NL08-F1
#
_entry.id   AF-A0A1P8NL08-F1
#
_cell.length_a   1.000
_cell.length_b   1.000
_cell.length_c   1.000
_cell.angle_alpha   90.00
_cell.angle_beta   90.00
_cell.angle_gamma   90.00
#
_symmetry.space_group_name_H-M   'P 1'
#
loop_
_entity.id
_entity.type
_entity.pdbx_description
1 polymer ?
#
loop_
_entity_poly.entity_id
_entity_poly.type
_entity_poly.pdbx_seq_one_letter_code
_entity_poly.pdbx_strand_id
1 'polypeptide(L)'
;MLRVFAAPRLNMREDYQKVRRLQRHLTALPRTRYRAASWRTVPGDPGSHVPVRVFQPREKRREDVLLFLHGGGWVTGDIESYTPACATMADLTGCVVVSVDYRLAPEHPFPAGLEDCYQVVRLLLDEPGRADLDDPGRIVLVGDSAGGNLAAAVSLLLRERGHVGVRRQILLYPVTHWDHDPATSPFASVREHGADYRLTTTEVQDYMEMYVPDPAHRKDPRVSPLMARDLTAQPRTLVITAELDLLRDEGEAYGQALAGAGTAVRIHCVPEALHGFITLPRFSRTLRDAYEVIDEFLEEPL
;
A
#
# COMPACT_ATOMS: atom_id res chain seq x y z
N MET A 1 31.11 -6.36 -9.43
CA MET A 1 30.10 -5.99 -10.44
C MET A 1 29.35 -7.25 -10.84
N LEU A 2 28.37 -7.70 -10.04
CA LEU A 2 27.50 -8.82 -10.44
C LEU A 2 26.49 -8.27 -11.45
N ARG A 3 26.72 -8.51 -12.73
CA ARG A 3 25.65 -8.45 -13.73
C ARG A 3 24.73 -9.62 -13.44
N VAL A 4 23.66 -9.36 -12.70
CA VAL A 4 22.52 -10.28 -12.57
C VAL A 4 21.99 -10.49 -13.98
N PHE A 5 21.88 -11.75 -14.42
CA PHE A 5 21.22 -12.09 -15.69
C PHE A 5 19.88 -11.37 -15.73
N ALA A 6 19.67 -10.52 -16.74
CA ALA A 6 18.40 -9.84 -16.94
C ALA A 6 17.31 -10.92 -17.00
N ALA A 7 16.42 -10.94 -16.00
CA ALA A 7 15.18 -11.67 -16.13
C ALA A 7 14.52 -11.23 -17.46
N PRO A 8 13.90 -12.13 -18.22
CA PRO A 8 13.18 -11.73 -19.43
C PRO A 8 12.24 -10.59 -19.04
N ARG A 9 12.34 -9.45 -19.75
CA ARG A 9 11.53 -8.26 -19.48
C ARG A 9 10.07 -8.71 -19.46
N LEU A 10 9.45 -8.69 -18.28
CA LEU A 10 8.06 -9.03 -18.11
C LEU A 10 7.21 -7.96 -18.77
N ASN A 11 6.33 -8.35 -19.68
CA ASN A 11 5.29 -7.47 -20.19
C ASN A 11 4.08 -7.67 -19.30
N MET A 12 3.81 -6.74 -18.39
CA MET A 12 2.76 -6.96 -17.38
C MET A 12 1.38 -7.05 -18.02
N ARG A 13 1.15 -6.44 -19.18
CA ARG A 13 -0.12 -6.52 -19.92
C ARG A 13 -0.40 -7.92 -20.45
N GLU A 14 0.63 -8.69 -20.74
CA GLU A 14 0.52 -10.06 -21.29
C GLU A 14 0.74 -11.13 -20.22
N ASP A 15 1.64 -10.90 -19.27
CA ASP A 15 2.14 -11.92 -18.35
C ASP A 15 1.52 -11.87 -16.94
N TYR A 16 0.68 -10.88 -16.60
CA TYR A 16 0.17 -10.73 -15.23
C TYR A 16 -0.48 -11.99 -14.65
N GLN A 17 -1.20 -12.77 -15.47
CA GLN A 17 -1.81 -14.01 -15.00
C GLN A 17 -0.76 -15.08 -14.63
N LYS A 18 0.37 -15.13 -15.34
CA LYS A 18 1.49 -16.01 -14.99
C LYS A 18 2.15 -15.53 -13.71
N VAL A 19 2.32 -14.21 -13.55
CA VAL A 19 2.87 -13.59 -12.34
C VAL A 19 2.00 -13.91 -11.12
N ARG A 20 0.67 -13.71 -11.19
CA ARG A 20 -0.27 -14.08 -10.12
C ARG A 20 -0.15 -15.56 -9.75
N ARG A 21 -0.09 -16.47 -10.74
CA ARG A 21 0.08 -17.91 -10.48
C ARG A 21 1.40 -18.21 -9.78
N LEU A 22 2.50 -17.61 -10.23
CA LEU A 22 3.82 -17.82 -9.63
C LEU A 22 3.87 -17.31 -8.18
N GLN A 23 3.33 -16.12 -7.92
CA GLN A 23 3.24 -15.54 -6.58
C GLN A 23 2.58 -16.50 -5.59
N ARG A 24 1.44 -17.11 -5.97
CA ARG A 24 0.75 -18.10 -5.13
C ARG A 24 1.55 -19.37 -4.86
N HIS A 25 2.35 -19.83 -5.83
CA HIS A 25 3.15 -21.05 -5.67
C HIS A 25 4.37 -20.83 -4.78
N LEU A 26 4.96 -19.64 -4.83
CA LEU A 26 6.14 -19.29 -4.03
C LEU A 26 5.80 -19.08 -2.55
N THR A 27 4.53 -18.90 -2.20
CA THR A 27 4.06 -18.68 -0.82
C THR A 27 3.62 -19.94 -0.09
N ALA A 28 4.19 -21.11 -0.40
CA ALA A 28 3.98 -22.32 0.40
C ALA A 28 4.48 -22.10 1.85
N LEU A 29 3.53 -21.96 2.79
CA LEU A 29 3.80 -21.44 4.13
C LEU A 29 3.76 -22.51 5.23
N PRO A 30 4.65 -22.41 6.24
CA PRO A 30 4.42 -23.04 7.55
C PRO A 30 3.22 -22.40 8.26
N ARG A 31 2.71 -23.08 9.32
CA ARG A 31 1.56 -22.66 10.14
C ARG A 31 1.67 -21.22 10.65
N THR A 32 1.08 -20.28 9.92
CA THR A 32 0.94 -18.88 10.31
C THR A 32 -0.37 -18.71 11.08
N ARG A 33 -0.37 -17.95 12.18
CA ARG A 33 -1.59 -17.70 12.97
C ARG A 33 -2.39 -16.54 12.35
N TYR A 34 -3.46 -16.87 11.64
CA TYR A 34 -4.41 -15.88 11.14
C TYR A 34 -5.84 -16.42 11.22
N ARG A 35 -6.81 -15.49 11.23
CA ARG A 35 -8.24 -15.75 11.05
C ARG A 35 -8.64 -15.24 9.66
N ALA A 36 -9.07 -16.14 8.77
CA ALA A 36 -9.64 -15.75 7.49
C ALA A 36 -11.12 -15.34 7.68
N ALA A 37 -11.55 -14.29 6.99
CA ALA A 37 -12.95 -13.88 6.95
C ALA A 37 -13.31 -13.30 5.56
N SER A 38 -14.60 -13.25 5.25
CA SER A 38 -15.13 -12.47 4.14
C SER A 38 -16.11 -11.47 4.72
N TRP A 39 -15.84 -10.18 4.53
CA TRP A 39 -16.67 -9.13 5.09
C TRP A 39 -17.61 -8.62 4.02
N ARG A 40 -18.91 -8.64 4.34
CA ARG A 40 -19.91 -7.93 3.57
C ARG A 40 -19.79 -6.46 3.90
N THR A 41 -19.38 -5.64 2.93
CA THR A 41 -19.07 -4.23 3.18
C THR A 41 -20.27 -3.30 2.97
N VAL A 42 -21.30 -3.73 2.23
CA VAL A 42 -22.55 -3.00 2.06
C VAL A 42 -23.73 -3.82 2.61
N PRO A 43 -24.47 -3.33 3.63
CA PRO A 43 -25.66 -3.99 4.13
C PRO A 43 -26.70 -4.20 3.01
N GLY A 44 -27.14 -5.45 2.82
CA GLY A 44 -28.18 -5.79 1.86
C GLY A 44 -27.70 -6.05 0.42
N ASP A 45 -26.41 -5.91 0.12
CA ASP A 45 -25.82 -6.27 -1.18
C ASP A 45 -24.95 -7.54 -1.06
N PRO A 46 -25.45 -8.72 -1.50
CA PRO A 46 -24.69 -9.96 -1.51
C PRO A 46 -23.45 -9.94 -2.41
N GLY A 47 -23.33 -8.96 -3.33
CA GLY A 47 -22.17 -8.78 -4.19
C GLY A 47 -21.03 -7.99 -3.54
N SER A 48 -21.27 -7.32 -2.41
CA SER A 48 -20.32 -6.42 -1.74
C SER A 48 -19.31 -7.12 -0.82
N HIS A 49 -18.97 -8.37 -1.10
CA HIS A 49 -18.05 -9.13 -0.25
C HIS A 49 -16.60 -8.85 -0.60
N VAL A 50 -15.84 -8.36 0.38
CA VAL A 50 -14.39 -8.20 0.27
C VAL A 50 -13.72 -9.23 1.19
N PRO A 51 -12.90 -10.15 0.66
CA PRO A 51 -12.12 -11.06 1.49
C PRO A 51 -11.11 -10.29 2.34
N VAL A 52 -10.96 -10.72 3.59
CA VAL A 52 -9.99 -10.15 4.53
C VAL A 52 -9.32 -11.24 5.37
N ARG A 53 -8.14 -10.93 5.89
CA ARG A 53 -7.40 -11.84 6.79
C ARG A 53 -6.86 -11.05 7.96
N VAL A 54 -7.20 -11.51 9.15
CA VAL A 54 -6.80 -10.90 10.41
C VAL A 54 -5.64 -11.69 10.99
N PHE A 55 -4.50 -11.04 11.13
CA PHE A 55 -3.27 -11.58 11.70
C PHE A 55 -3.14 -11.12 13.13
N GLN A 56 -3.00 -12.09 14.04
CA GLN A 56 -2.78 -11.81 15.45
C GLN A 56 -1.26 -11.83 15.72
N PRO A 57 -0.71 -10.81 16.40
CA PRO A 57 0.70 -10.81 16.76
C PRO A 57 0.96 -11.92 17.78
N ARG A 58 2.19 -12.46 17.81
CA ARG A 58 2.60 -13.40 18.89
C ARG A 58 2.49 -12.78 20.28
N GLU A 59 2.78 -11.49 20.38
CA GLU A 59 2.66 -10.68 21.58
C GLU A 59 1.98 -9.36 21.19
N LYS A 60 0.76 -9.13 21.68
CA LYS A 60 0.03 -7.87 21.45
C LYS A 60 0.65 -6.80 22.34
N ARG A 61 1.26 -5.78 21.72
CA ARG A 61 1.90 -4.65 22.42
C ARG A 61 1.16 -3.33 22.24
N ARG A 62 0.26 -3.25 21.26
CA ARG A 62 -0.47 -2.04 20.90
C ARG A 62 -1.93 -2.36 20.61
N GLU A 63 -2.79 -1.38 20.87
CA GLU A 63 -4.23 -1.45 20.57
C GLU A 63 -4.55 -0.98 19.14
N ASP A 64 -3.56 -0.44 18.43
CA ASP A 64 -3.72 -0.05 17.03
C ASP A 64 -3.97 -1.27 16.13
N VAL A 65 -4.85 -1.10 15.15
CA VAL A 65 -5.11 -2.07 14.09
C VAL A 65 -4.56 -1.52 12.80
N LEU A 66 -3.62 -2.25 12.20
CA LEU A 66 -3.04 -1.91 10.90
C LEU A 66 -3.92 -2.50 9.80
N LEU A 67 -4.70 -1.67 9.12
CA LEU A 67 -5.42 -2.09 7.93
C LEU A 67 -4.48 -2.02 6.72
N PHE A 68 -4.03 -3.19 6.27
CA PHE A 68 -3.01 -3.34 5.25
C PHE A 68 -3.63 -3.54 3.85
N LEU A 69 -3.27 -2.64 2.94
CA LEU A 69 -3.62 -2.67 1.52
C LEU A 69 -2.38 -3.10 0.74
N HIS A 70 -2.45 -4.25 0.06
CA HIS A 70 -1.27 -4.82 -0.59
C HIS A 70 -0.88 -4.09 -1.88
N GLY A 71 0.41 -4.07 -2.21
CA GLY A 71 0.93 -3.61 -3.50
C GLY A 71 0.76 -4.62 -4.63
N GLY A 72 1.47 -4.39 -5.74
CA GLY A 72 1.38 -5.21 -6.95
C GLY A 72 0.79 -4.48 -8.15
N GLY A 73 0.88 -3.15 -8.18
CA GLY A 73 0.45 -2.33 -9.33
C GLY A 73 -1.04 -2.43 -9.62
N TRP A 74 -1.88 -2.61 -8.59
CA TRP A 74 -3.33 -2.84 -8.68
C TRP A 74 -3.76 -4.06 -9.52
N VAL A 75 -2.79 -4.84 -10.02
CA VAL A 75 -2.99 -5.91 -11.00
C VAL A 75 -2.51 -7.26 -10.47
N THR A 76 -1.51 -7.28 -9.58
CA THR A 76 -0.94 -8.49 -8.99
C THR A 76 -0.94 -8.41 -7.47
N GLY A 77 -0.44 -9.45 -6.81
CA GLY A 77 -0.64 -9.63 -5.38
C GLY A 77 -2.03 -10.18 -5.07
N ASP A 78 -2.13 -10.74 -3.88
CA ASP A 78 -3.37 -11.19 -3.25
C ASP A 78 -3.07 -11.50 -1.79
N ILE A 79 -4.11 -11.84 -1.05
CA ILE A 79 -4.02 -12.17 0.37
C ILE A 79 -3.05 -13.32 0.68
N GLU A 80 -2.89 -14.29 -0.24
CA GLU A 80 -1.98 -15.41 -0.05
C GLU A 80 -0.52 -14.97 -0.21
N SER A 81 -0.22 -14.23 -1.28
CA SER A 81 1.13 -13.74 -1.56
C SER A 81 1.65 -12.75 -0.50
N TYR A 82 0.76 -12.00 0.15
CA TYR A 82 1.10 -11.06 1.22
C TYR A 82 0.99 -11.64 2.64
N THR A 83 0.55 -12.89 2.80
CA THR A 83 0.46 -13.54 4.13
C THR A 83 1.77 -13.52 4.92
N PRO A 84 2.97 -13.81 4.34
CA PRO A 84 4.22 -13.73 5.08
C PRO A 84 4.55 -12.31 5.57
N ALA A 85 4.29 -11.30 4.74
CA ALA A 85 4.55 -9.90 5.05
C ALA A 85 3.59 -9.39 6.14
N CYS A 86 2.29 -9.68 6.05
CA CYS A 86 1.31 -9.29 7.05
C CYS A 86 1.54 -9.97 8.41
N ALA A 87 1.91 -11.26 8.41
CA ALA A 87 2.27 -11.95 9.64
C ALA A 87 3.57 -11.40 10.27
N THR A 88 4.55 -11.06 9.45
CA THR A 88 5.78 -10.38 9.90
C THR A 88 5.47 -9.02 10.48
N MET A 89 4.61 -8.24 9.82
CA MET A 89 4.15 -6.93 10.29
C MET A 89 3.46 -7.04 11.64
N ALA A 90 2.53 -7.98 11.81
CA ALA A 90 1.86 -8.21 13.09
C ALA A 90 2.88 -8.53 14.19
N ASP A 91 3.78 -9.49 13.96
CA ASP A 91 4.80 -9.86 14.94
C ASP A 91 5.75 -8.71 15.30
N LEU A 92 6.21 -7.96 14.30
CA LEU A 92 7.19 -6.88 14.50
C LEU A 92 6.56 -5.65 15.15
N THR A 93 5.34 -5.28 14.79
CA THR A 93 4.65 -4.11 15.36
C THR A 93 3.87 -4.43 16.64
N GLY A 94 3.64 -5.70 16.95
CA GLY A 94 2.77 -6.09 18.06
C GLY A 94 1.32 -5.62 17.91
N CYS A 95 0.91 -5.22 16.70
CA CYS A 95 -0.44 -4.81 16.33
C CYS A 95 -1.20 -5.96 15.66
N VAL A 96 -2.52 -5.91 15.72
CA VAL A 96 -3.35 -6.72 14.81
C VAL A 96 -3.23 -6.15 13.39
N VAL A 97 -3.08 -7.01 12.40
CA VAL A 97 -3.04 -6.61 10.98
C VAL A 97 -4.27 -7.17 10.27
N VAL A 98 -5.03 -6.32 9.59
CA VAL A 98 -6.15 -6.72 8.74
C VAL A 98 -5.74 -6.52 7.28
N SER A 99 -5.51 -7.61 6.55
CA SER A 99 -5.17 -7.57 5.12
C SER A 99 -6.44 -7.60 4.27
N VAL A 100 -6.51 -6.73 3.26
CA VAL A 100 -7.67 -6.59 2.35
C VAL A 100 -7.34 -7.15 0.97
N ASP A 101 -8.18 -8.08 0.47
CA ASP A 101 -8.05 -8.71 -0.86
C ASP A 101 -8.99 -7.99 -1.86
N TYR A 102 -8.61 -6.78 -2.26
CA TYR A 102 -9.44 -5.93 -3.10
C TYR A 102 -9.46 -6.39 -4.57
N ARG A 103 -10.51 -6.02 -5.32
CA ARG A 103 -10.61 -6.34 -6.75
C ARG A 103 -9.46 -5.73 -7.57
N LEU A 104 -8.88 -6.54 -8.45
CA LEU A 104 -7.71 -6.17 -9.25
C LEU A 104 -8.08 -5.81 -10.70
N ALA A 105 -7.31 -4.91 -11.27
CA ALA A 105 -7.24 -4.68 -12.71
C ALA A 105 -6.48 -5.83 -13.40
N PRO A 106 -6.66 -6.05 -14.71
CA PRO A 106 -7.57 -5.35 -15.62
C PRO A 106 -9.03 -5.83 -15.55
N GLU A 107 -9.34 -6.89 -14.79
CA GLU A 107 -10.72 -7.41 -14.69
C GLU A 107 -11.67 -6.40 -14.03
N HIS A 108 -11.14 -5.62 -13.08
CA HIS A 108 -11.85 -4.57 -12.37
C HIS A 108 -10.97 -3.31 -12.31
N PRO A 109 -10.93 -2.49 -13.38
CA PRO A 109 -10.13 -1.28 -13.41
C PRO A 109 -10.62 -0.25 -12.38
N PHE A 110 -9.88 0.85 -12.24
CA PHE A 110 -10.27 1.99 -11.41
C PHE A 110 -11.73 2.40 -11.64
N PRO A 111 -12.53 2.65 -10.58
CA PRO A 111 -12.16 2.72 -9.16
C PRO A 111 -12.45 1.44 -8.34
N ALA A 112 -12.63 0.27 -8.95
CA ALA A 112 -13.20 -0.90 -8.26
C ALA A 112 -12.44 -1.34 -6.99
N GLY A 113 -11.12 -1.57 -7.07
CA GLY A 113 -10.32 -1.94 -5.90
C GLY A 113 -10.24 -0.84 -4.83
N LEU A 114 -10.24 0.43 -5.25
CA LEU A 114 -10.27 1.58 -4.33
C LEU A 114 -11.58 1.62 -3.53
N GLU A 115 -12.71 1.40 -4.19
CA GLU A 115 -13.99 1.36 -3.51
C GLU A 115 -14.06 0.18 -2.54
N ASP A 116 -13.49 -0.99 -2.86
CA ASP A 116 -13.41 -2.12 -1.92
C ASP A 116 -12.63 -1.73 -0.65
N CYS A 117 -11.45 -1.10 -0.80
CA CYS A 117 -10.65 -0.63 0.33
C CYS A 117 -11.41 0.41 1.17
N TYR A 118 -12.03 1.39 0.52
CA TYR A 118 -12.85 2.42 1.20
C TYR A 118 -13.99 1.78 2.01
N GLN A 119 -14.70 0.83 1.42
CA GLN A 119 -15.84 0.17 2.07
C GLN A 119 -15.40 -0.71 3.25
N VAL A 120 -14.24 -1.36 3.18
CA VAL A 120 -13.66 -2.07 4.34
C VAL A 120 -13.31 -1.09 5.48
N VAL A 121 -12.69 0.05 5.16
CA VAL A 121 -12.38 1.08 6.18
C VAL A 121 -13.66 1.61 6.82
N ARG A 122 -14.69 1.89 6.00
CA ARG A 122 -16.01 2.32 6.49
C ARG A 122 -16.59 1.31 7.46
N LEU A 123 -16.65 0.05 7.05
CA LEU A 123 -17.19 -1.02 7.88
C LEU A 123 -16.45 -1.14 9.22
N LEU A 124 -15.12 -0.97 9.26
CA LEU A 124 -14.37 -1.01 10.51
C LEU A 124 -14.59 0.21 11.40
N LEU A 125 -14.84 1.38 10.82
CA LEU A 125 -15.16 2.59 11.59
C LEU A 125 -16.57 2.49 12.20
N ASP A 126 -17.49 1.84 11.50
CA ASP A 126 -18.87 1.64 11.96
C ASP A 126 -19.02 0.42 12.90
N GLU A 127 -18.22 -0.64 12.67
CA GLU A 127 -18.26 -1.92 13.41
C GLU A 127 -16.86 -2.37 13.86
N PRO A 128 -16.20 -1.63 14.79
CA PRO A 128 -14.80 -1.88 15.15
C PRO A 128 -14.56 -3.28 15.77
N GLY A 129 -15.56 -3.85 16.45
CA GLY A 129 -15.48 -5.19 17.03
C GLY A 129 -15.16 -6.33 16.03
N ARG A 130 -15.28 -6.12 14.72
CA ARG A 130 -14.89 -7.10 13.68
C ARG A 130 -13.40 -7.45 13.68
N ALA A 131 -12.57 -6.51 14.11
CA ALA A 131 -11.12 -6.64 14.17
C ALA A 131 -10.60 -6.70 15.63
N ASP A 132 -11.47 -7.05 16.58
CA ASP A 132 -11.16 -7.01 18.02
C ASP A 132 -10.68 -5.59 18.44
N LEU A 133 -11.27 -4.56 17.84
CA LEU A 133 -10.99 -3.15 18.06
C LEU A 133 -12.07 -2.51 18.93
N ASP A 134 -11.65 -1.82 20.00
CA ASP A 134 -12.56 -1.10 20.91
C ASP A 134 -12.78 0.36 20.50
N ASP A 135 -11.76 1.00 19.92
CA ASP A 135 -11.79 2.41 19.49
C ASP A 135 -11.49 2.52 17.98
N PRO A 136 -12.46 2.95 17.15
CA PRO A 136 -12.24 3.14 15.71
C PRO A 136 -11.14 4.17 15.40
N GLY A 137 -10.81 5.06 16.34
CA GLY A 137 -9.68 5.99 16.26
C GLY A 137 -8.29 5.36 16.24
N ARG A 138 -8.20 4.04 16.48
CA ARG A 138 -6.98 3.23 16.50
C ARG A 138 -6.69 2.51 15.17
N ILE A 139 -7.49 2.77 14.14
CA ILE A 139 -7.20 2.28 12.79
C ILE A 139 -6.04 3.09 12.20
N VAL A 140 -5.02 2.37 11.74
CA VAL A 140 -3.91 2.90 10.96
C VAL A 140 -4.01 2.34 9.55
N LEU A 141 -4.13 3.20 8.55
CA LEU A 141 -4.04 2.75 7.16
C LEU A 141 -2.59 2.45 6.81
N VAL A 142 -2.32 1.28 6.27
CA VAL A 142 -0.98 0.88 5.85
C VAL A 142 -1.07 0.32 4.45
N GLY A 143 -0.13 0.66 3.58
CA GLY A 143 -0.03 -0.01 2.30
C GLY A 143 1.31 0.21 1.64
N ASP A 144 1.66 -0.71 0.74
CA ASP A 144 2.93 -0.67 0.02
C ASP A 144 2.76 -0.51 -1.48
N SER A 145 3.60 0.29 -2.14
CA SER A 145 3.52 0.52 -3.58
C SER A 145 2.12 1.03 -4.00
N ALA A 146 1.42 0.32 -4.89
CA ALA A 146 0.01 0.53 -5.23
C ALA A 146 -0.94 0.46 -4.01
N GLY A 147 -0.62 -0.32 -2.98
CA GLY A 147 -1.34 -0.32 -1.71
C GLY A 147 -1.13 0.96 -0.91
N GLY A 148 0.07 1.54 -0.97
CA GLY A 148 0.36 2.85 -0.39
C GLY A 148 -0.40 3.97 -1.10
N ASN A 149 -0.53 3.86 -2.43
CA ASN A 149 -1.44 4.70 -3.21
C ASN A 149 -2.90 4.59 -2.72
N LEU A 150 -3.41 3.36 -2.58
CA LEU A 150 -4.77 3.11 -2.09
C LEU A 150 -4.97 3.68 -0.68
N ALA A 151 -3.99 3.56 0.23
CA ALA A 151 -4.09 4.10 1.58
C ALA A 151 -4.21 5.64 1.58
N ALA A 152 -3.42 6.31 0.73
CA ALA A 152 -3.51 7.76 0.53
C ALA A 152 -4.85 8.17 -0.11
N ALA A 153 -5.27 7.49 -1.18
CA ALA A 153 -6.52 7.76 -1.88
C ALA A 153 -7.75 7.52 -0.99
N VAL A 154 -7.75 6.47 -0.18
CA VAL A 154 -8.81 6.24 0.82
C VAL A 154 -8.83 7.38 1.84
N SER A 155 -7.68 7.82 2.36
CA SER A 155 -7.63 8.97 3.29
C SER A 155 -8.26 10.23 2.71
N LEU A 156 -7.98 10.53 1.42
CA LEU A 156 -8.61 11.63 0.70
C LEU A 156 -10.12 11.44 0.57
N LEU A 157 -10.59 10.25 0.20
CA LEU A 157 -12.01 9.91 0.07
C LEU A 157 -12.76 9.99 1.40
N LEU A 158 -12.17 9.52 2.50
CA LEU A 158 -12.77 9.60 3.84
C LEU A 158 -13.06 11.06 4.19
N ARG A 159 -12.07 11.94 3.98
CA ARG A 159 -12.21 13.38 4.22
C ARG A 159 -13.26 14.00 3.30
N GLU A 160 -13.18 13.73 1.99
CA GLU A 160 -14.12 14.27 0.99
C GLU A 160 -15.57 13.91 1.33
N ARG A 161 -15.81 12.69 1.81
CA ARG A 161 -17.12 12.19 2.21
C ARG A 161 -17.49 12.53 3.66
N GLY A 162 -16.71 13.38 4.33
CA GLY A 162 -17.03 13.93 5.67
C GLY A 162 -16.86 12.95 6.82
N HIS A 163 -16.12 11.85 6.62
CA HIS A 163 -15.93 10.87 7.66
C HIS A 163 -14.60 11.04 8.40
N VAL A 164 -14.72 11.15 9.72
CA VAL A 164 -13.59 11.25 10.65
C VAL A 164 -13.37 9.90 11.33
N GLY A 165 -12.12 9.53 11.59
CA GLY A 165 -11.83 8.30 12.34
C GLY A 165 -10.42 7.75 12.15
N VAL A 166 -9.92 7.72 10.92
CA VAL A 166 -8.52 7.37 10.66
C VAL A 166 -7.62 8.53 11.04
N ARG A 167 -6.74 8.33 12.02
CA ARG A 167 -5.84 9.38 12.53
C ARG A 167 -4.39 9.21 12.10
N ARG A 168 -4.00 8.01 11.66
CA ARG A 168 -2.65 7.72 11.16
C ARG A 168 -2.68 6.96 9.83
N GLN A 169 -1.68 7.20 8.99
CA GLN A 169 -1.41 6.41 7.80
C GLN A 169 0.10 6.17 7.65
N ILE A 170 0.48 4.98 7.15
CA ILE A 170 1.85 4.57 6.85
C ILE A 170 1.91 4.19 5.37
N LEU A 171 2.67 4.94 4.58
CA LEU A 171 2.78 4.81 3.14
C LEU A 171 4.17 4.26 2.80
N LEU A 172 4.23 2.99 2.41
CA LEU A 172 5.48 2.32 2.06
C LEU A 172 5.72 2.46 0.55
N TYR A 173 6.72 3.24 0.16
CA TYR A 173 7.15 3.56 -1.21
C TYR A 173 5.95 3.74 -2.17
N PRO A 174 5.03 4.68 -1.86
CA PRO A 174 3.73 4.75 -2.53
C PRO A 174 3.87 5.28 -3.96
N VAL A 175 3.00 4.80 -4.86
CA VAL A 175 2.73 5.52 -6.12
C VAL A 175 1.83 6.72 -5.80
N THR A 176 2.19 7.92 -6.23
CA THR A 176 1.43 9.15 -5.91
C THR A 176 1.26 10.10 -7.10
N HIS A 177 1.98 9.87 -8.20
CA HIS A 177 1.95 10.67 -9.42
C HIS A 177 1.49 9.84 -10.63
N TRP A 178 1.11 10.51 -11.72
CA TRP A 178 0.54 9.88 -12.92
C TRP A 178 1.54 9.67 -14.06
N ASP A 179 2.67 10.40 -14.03
CA ASP A 179 3.68 10.41 -15.09
C ASP A 179 4.99 9.77 -14.63
N HIS A 180 5.28 8.60 -15.22
CA HIS A 180 6.48 7.79 -15.03
C HIS A 180 7.25 7.59 -16.33
N ASP A 181 7.03 8.43 -17.34
CA ASP A 181 7.88 8.47 -18.53
C ASP A 181 9.19 9.21 -18.19
N PRO A 182 10.38 8.58 -18.37
CA PRO A 182 11.66 9.24 -18.12
C PRO A 182 11.86 10.57 -18.86
N ALA A 183 11.20 10.78 -20.00
CA ALA A 183 11.30 11.98 -20.82
C ALA A 183 10.44 13.14 -20.31
N THR A 184 9.33 12.88 -19.62
CA THR A 184 8.36 13.92 -19.21
C THR A 184 8.16 14.02 -17.70
N SER A 185 8.42 12.95 -16.96
CA SER A 185 8.24 12.92 -15.51
C SER A 185 9.10 13.98 -14.82
N PRO A 186 8.53 14.71 -13.83
CA PRO A 186 9.28 15.74 -13.11
C PRO A 186 10.38 15.16 -12.19
N PHE A 187 10.36 13.86 -11.92
CA PHE A 187 11.17 13.22 -10.89
C PHE A 187 12.51 12.69 -11.42
N ALA A 188 13.59 12.91 -10.66
CA ALA A 188 14.92 12.44 -11.02
C ALA A 188 15.04 10.93 -10.80
N SER A 189 14.43 10.40 -9.74
CA SER A 189 14.37 8.97 -9.45
C SER A 189 13.83 8.15 -10.62
N VAL A 190 12.88 8.68 -11.39
CA VAL A 190 12.36 8.02 -12.61
C VAL A 190 13.44 7.81 -13.67
N ARG A 191 14.33 8.80 -13.85
CA ARG A 191 15.46 8.72 -14.78
C ARG A 191 16.62 7.90 -14.22
N GLU A 192 16.88 8.00 -12.91
CA GLU A 192 18.02 7.39 -12.23
C GLU A 192 17.81 5.89 -11.95
N HIS A 193 16.58 5.48 -11.65
CA HIS A 193 16.27 4.14 -11.13
C HIS A 193 15.23 3.37 -11.95
N GLY A 194 14.69 3.96 -13.02
CA GLY A 194 13.60 3.37 -13.80
C GLY A 194 13.98 2.26 -14.79
N ALA A 195 15.27 1.96 -15.00
CA ALA A 195 15.71 0.99 -16.03
C ALA A 195 16.39 -0.28 -15.48
N ASP A 196 17.18 -0.17 -14.41
CA ASP A 196 18.15 -1.20 -14.01
C ASP A 196 17.78 -1.97 -12.72
N TYR A 197 16.68 -1.58 -12.06
CA TYR A 197 16.27 -2.13 -10.77
C TYR A 197 15.01 -2.99 -10.87
N ARG A 198 14.55 -3.49 -9.71
CA ARG A 198 13.45 -4.47 -9.60
C ARG A 198 12.13 -4.02 -10.21
N LEU A 199 11.83 -2.72 -10.14
CA LEU A 199 10.65 -2.10 -10.74
C LEU A 199 11.14 -1.13 -11.81
N THR A 200 10.58 -1.22 -13.01
CA THR A 200 10.96 -0.39 -14.16
C THR A 200 9.87 0.61 -14.55
N THR A 201 10.23 1.67 -15.27
CA THR A 201 9.25 2.62 -15.82
C THR A 201 8.26 1.92 -16.74
N THR A 202 8.70 0.94 -17.53
CA THR A 202 7.83 0.13 -18.40
C THR A 202 6.79 -0.62 -17.59
N GLU A 203 7.18 -1.29 -16.51
CA GLU A 203 6.23 -2.01 -15.66
C GLU A 203 5.22 -1.06 -15.00
N VAL A 204 5.66 0.09 -14.49
CA VAL A 204 4.74 1.07 -13.88
C VAL A 204 3.75 1.62 -14.90
N GLN A 205 4.20 1.89 -16.13
CA GLN A 205 3.32 2.32 -17.22
C GLN A 205 2.33 1.23 -17.63
N ASP A 206 2.75 -0.03 -17.73
CA ASP A 206 1.87 -1.18 -17.99
C ASP A 206 0.80 -1.32 -16.89
N TYR A 207 1.19 -1.19 -15.61
CA TYR A 207 0.26 -1.21 -14.48
C TYR A 207 -0.75 -0.07 -14.56
N MET A 208 -0.30 1.16 -14.85
CA MET A 208 -1.17 2.33 -14.98
C MET A 208 -2.14 2.19 -16.15
N GLU A 209 -1.71 1.60 -17.28
CA GLU A 209 -2.58 1.31 -18.43
C GLU A 209 -3.66 0.28 -18.11
N MET A 210 -3.32 -0.78 -17.36
CA MET A 210 -4.31 -1.78 -16.96
C MET A 210 -5.27 -1.24 -15.90
N TYR A 211 -4.76 -0.47 -14.94
CA TYR A 211 -5.55 0.09 -13.84
C TYR A 211 -6.45 1.25 -14.29
N VAL A 212 -5.92 2.17 -15.10
CA VAL A 212 -6.61 3.35 -15.62
C VAL A 212 -6.44 3.41 -17.15
N PRO A 213 -7.26 2.64 -17.91
CA PRO A 213 -7.12 2.53 -19.36
C PRO A 213 -7.32 3.86 -20.10
N ASP A 214 -8.17 4.74 -19.58
CA ASP A 214 -8.37 6.10 -20.11
C ASP A 214 -7.35 7.07 -19.50
N PRO A 215 -6.37 7.58 -20.27
CA PRO A 215 -5.35 8.50 -19.76
C PRO A 215 -5.93 9.80 -19.18
N ALA A 216 -7.14 10.20 -19.58
CA ALA A 216 -7.79 11.41 -19.06
C ALA A 216 -8.05 11.33 -17.54
N HIS A 217 -8.19 10.11 -16.99
CA HIS A 217 -8.45 9.90 -15.58
C HIS A 217 -7.19 9.72 -14.71
N ARG A 218 -5.98 9.63 -15.30
CA ARG A 218 -4.77 9.33 -14.52
C ARG A 218 -4.38 10.45 -13.54
N LYS A 219 -4.76 11.69 -13.84
CA LYS A 219 -4.58 12.86 -12.95
C LYS A 219 -5.64 12.99 -11.87
N ASP A 220 -6.65 12.11 -11.85
CA ASP A 220 -7.64 12.09 -10.78
C ASP A 220 -6.92 11.90 -9.43
N PRO A 221 -7.17 12.71 -8.38
CA PRO A 221 -6.53 12.56 -7.07
C PRO A 221 -6.71 11.19 -6.41
N ARG A 222 -7.72 10.42 -6.84
CA ARG A 222 -7.96 9.04 -6.38
C ARG A 222 -7.06 8.01 -7.06
N VAL A 223 -6.41 8.39 -8.16
CA VAL A 223 -5.35 7.63 -8.86
C VAL A 223 -3.98 8.18 -8.50
N SER A 224 -3.84 9.51 -8.51
CA SER A 224 -2.58 10.22 -8.26
C SER A 224 -2.77 11.23 -7.13
N PRO A 225 -2.70 10.80 -5.85
CA PRO A 225 -2.92 11.64 -4.67
C PRO A 225 -2.16 12.96 -4.65
N LEU A 226 -0.96 13.03 -5.25
CA LEU A 226 -0.18 14.25 -5.36
C LEU A 226 -0.88 15.35 -6.19
N MET A 227 -1.85 14.97 -7.03
CA MET A 227 -2.64 15.90 -7.85
C MET A 227 -3.86 16.49 -7.12
N ALA A 228 -4.07 16.12 -5.85
CA ALA A 228 -5.13 16.70 -5.04
C ALA A 228 -4.94 18.21 -4.89
N ARG A 229 -6.00 18.98 -5.14
CA ARG A 229 -5.99 20.45 -4.95
C ARG A 229 -6.00 20.87 -3.48
N ASP A 230 -6.51 20.00 -2.63
CA ASP A 230 -6.60 20.20 -1.18
C ASP A 230 -6.09 18.94 -0.48
N LEU A 231 -5.04 19.13 0.31
CA LEU A 231 -4.37 18.10 1.12
C LEU A 231 -4.49 18.39 2.62
N THR A 232 -5.34 19.33 3.02
CA THR A 232 -5.58 19.63 4.44
C THR A 232 -6.33 18.51 5.14
N ALA A 233 -6.26 18.51 6.48
CA ALA A 233 -6.97 17.57 7.36
C ALA A 233 -6.73 16.09 7.03
N GLN A 234 -5.52 15.75 6.58
CA GLN A 234 -5.11 14.36 6.38
C GLN A 234 -4.59 13.73 7.68
N PRO A 235 -4.71 12.39 7.83
CA PRO A 235 -4.12 11.65 8.95
C PRO A 235 -2.64 11.97 9.13
N ARG A 236 -2.13 11.91 10.36
CA ARG A 236 -0.67 11.94 10.62
C ARG A 236 -0.01 10.87 9.75
N THR A 237 1.04 11.23 9.03
CA THR A 237 1.58 10.37 7.97
C THR A 237 3.02 10.00 8.24
N LEU A 238 3.33 8.71 8.10
CA LEU A 238 4.69 8.23 7.87
C LEU A 238 4.81 7.84 6.40
N VAL A 239 5.74 8.46 5.68
CA VAL A 239 6.16 8.02 4.34
C VAL A 239 7.52 7.34 4.47
N ILE A 240 7.62 6.10 4.04
CA ILE A 240 8.90 5.38 3.95
C ILE A 240 9.21 5.16 2.48
N THR A 241 10.32 5.67 1.99
CA THR A 241 10.80 5.45 0.61
C THR A 241 11.98 4.49 0.56
N ALA A 242 12.27 3.98 -0.63
CA ALA A 242 13.45 3.16 -0.89
C ALA A 242 14.46 3.99 -1.70
N GLU A 243 15.74 3.96 -1.33
CA GLU A 243 16.75 4.81 -1.97
C GLU A 243 16.89 4.52 -3.47
N LEU A 244 16.86 3.24 -3.85
CA LEU A 244 17.06 2.75 -5.22
C LEU A 244 15.72 2.38 -5.87
N ASP A 245 14.80 3.35 -5.90
CA ASP A 245 13.44 3.18 -6.40
C ASP A 245 13.01 4.37 -7.25
N LEU A 246 12.40 4.11 -8.40
CA LEU A 246 11.87 5.17 -9.25
C LEU A 246 10.74 5.97 -8.59
N LEU A 247 10.01 5.37 -7.64
CA LEU A 247 8.90 6.02 -6.93
C LEU A 247 9.37 6.83 -5.71
N ARG A 248 10.68 6.92 -5.45
CA ARG A 248 11.23 7.64 -4.29
C ARG A 248 10.76 9.09 -4.28
N ASP A 249 11.09 9.85 -5.32
CA ASP A 249 10.88 11.30 -5.30
C ASP A 249 9.38 11.66 -5.25
N GLU A 250 8.49 10.87 -5.90
CA GLU A 250 7.05 11.15 -5.85
C GLU A 250 6.47 10.87 -4.46
N GLY A 251 6.89 9.79 -3.80
CA GLY A 251 6.48 9.49 -2.43
C GLY A 251 6.92 10.60 -1.46
N GLU A 252 8.15 11.06 -1.57
CA GLU A 252 8.66 12.18 -0.77
C GLU A 252 7.94 13.49 -1.08
N ALA A 253 7.69 13.78 -2.37
CA ALA A 253 6.94 14.96 -2.79
C ALA A 253 5.52 14.97 -2.22
N TYR A 254 4.84 13.82 -2.16
CA TYR A 254 3.54 13.70 -1.52
C TYR A 254 3.62 13.95 -0.01
N GLY A 255 4.60 13.38 0.68
CA GLY A 255 4.85 13.67 2.10
C GLY A 255 5.09 15.17 2.36
N GLN A 256 5.90 15.81 1.52
CA GLN A 256 6.17 17.25 1.60
C GLN A 256 4.90 18.09 1.33
N ALA A 257 4.08 17.69 0.37
CA ALA A 257 2.82 18.36 0.06
C ALA A 257 1.81 18.27 1.23
N LEU A 258 1.71 17.11 1.87
CA LEU A 258 0.92 16.92 3.10
C LEU A 258 1.43 17.81 4.25
N ALA A 259 2.74 17.88 4.45
CA ALA A 259 3.35 18.74 5.46
C ALA A 259 3.05 20.22 5.19
N GLY A 260 3.17 20.65 3.92
CA GLY A 260 2.81 22.00 3.48
C GLY A 260 1.33 22.35 3.68
N ALA A 261 0.45 21.35 3.69
CA ALA A 261 -0.97 21.50 4.00
C ALA A 261 -1.30 21.42 5.51
N GLY A 262 -0.29 21.31 6.37
CA GLY A 262 -0.44 21.34 7.83
C GLY A 262 -0.59 19.97 8.51
N THR A 263 -0.44 18.86 7.77
CA THR A 263 -0.40 17.53 8.37
C THR A 263 0.95 17.26 9.02
N ALA A 264 0.96 16.59 10.18
CA ALA A 264 2.20 16.09 10.78
C ALA A 264 2.72 14.90 9.94
N VAL A 265 3.90 15.06 9.34
CA VAL A 265 4.49 14.07 8.43
C VAL A 265 5.92 13.73 8.86
N ARG A 266 6.24 12.45 8.87
CA ARG A 266 7.62 11.93 8.90
C ARG A 266 7.92 11.28 7.56
N ILE A 267 9.07 11.61 6.97
CA ILE A 267 9.56 11.01 5.73
C ILE A 267 10.88 10.31 6.05
N HIS A 268 11.02 9.04 5.65
CA HIS A 268 12.23 8.25 5.88
C HIS A 268 12.61 7.47 4.61
N CYS A 269 13.76 7.77 4.04
CA CYS A 269 14.32 7.00 2.92
C CYS A 269 15.23 5.90 3.47
N VAL A 270 14.89 4.64 3.20
CA VAL A 270 15.69 3.48 3.62
C VAL A 270 16.90 3.32 2.68
N PRO A 271 18.13 3.44 3.20
CA PRO A 271 19.34 3.33 2.38
C PRO A 271 19.47 1.94 1.75
N GLU A 272 19.99 1.90 0.53
CA GLU A 272 20.24 0.72 -0.30
C GLU A 272 18.99 -0.14 -0.58
N ALA A 273 17.81 0.30 -0.17
CA ALA A 273 16.57 -0.44 -0.38
C ALA A 273 16.11 -0.36 -1.84
N LEU A 274 15.57 -1.48 -2.33
CA LEU A 274 14.88 -1.59 -3.60
C LEU A 274 13.37 -1.59 -3.37
N HIS A 275 12.60 -1.27 -4.41
CA HIS A 275 11.15 -1.37 -4.37
C HIS A 275 10.65 -2.73 -3.85
N GLY A 276 9.63 -2.72 -2.99
CA GLY A 276 9.04 -3.94 -2.43
C GLY A 276 9.91 -4.63 -1.37
N PHE A 277 10.77 -3.91 -0.66
CA PHE A 277 11.66 -4.50 0.35
C PHE A 277 10.92 -4.98 1.61
N ILE A 278 9.66 -4.58 1.85
CA ILE A 278 8.88 -5.02 3.01
C ILE A 278 8.57 -6.53 2.98
N THR A 279 8.65 -7.15 1.81
CA THR A 279 8.42 -8.59 1.62
C THR A 279 9.69 -9.42 1.81
N LEU A 280 10.83 -8.79 2.15
CA LEU A 280 12.08 -9.50 2.39
C LEU A 280 12.04 -10.28 3.71
N PRO A 281 12.96 -11.24 3.93
CA PRO A 281 13.07 -11.92 5.22
C PRO A 281 13.32 -10.96 6.39
N ARG A 282 12.83 -11.31 7.58
CA ARG A 282 12.93 -10.50 8.83
C ARG A 282 14.35 -10.08 9.21
N PHE A 283 15.38 -10.80 8.76
CA PHE A 283 16.77 -10.49 9.04
C PHE A 283 17.39 -9.49 8.04
N SER A 284 16.65 -9.07 7.00
CA SER A 284 17.10 -8.02 6.08
C SER A 284 17.31 -6.71 6.84
N ARG A 285 18.42 -6.02 6.55
CA ARG A 285 18.73 -4.71 7.16
C ARG A 285 17.68 -3.66 6.79
N THR A 286 17.31 -3.58 5.51
CA THR A 286 16.35 -2.61 4.98
C THR A 286 14.97 -2.77 5.61
N LEU A 287 14.55 -4.02 5.84
CA LEU A 287 13.29 -4.32 6.51
C LEU A 287 13.32 -3.87 7.97
N ARG A 288 14.39 -4.20 8.71
CA ARG A 288 14.50 -3.79 10.13
C ARG A 288 14.48 -2.28 10.29
N ASP A 289 15.25 -1.55 9.47
CA ASP A 289 15.27 -0.08 9.46
C ASP A 289 13.85 0.50 9.30
N ALA A 290 13.09 0.04 8.30
CA ALA A 290 11.71 0.49 8.14
C ALA A 290 10.82 0.17 9.34
N TYR A 291 10.95 -1.01 9.95
CA TYR A 291 10.13 -1.37 11.11
C TYR A 291 10.53 -0.63 12.39
N GLU A 292 11.80 -0.27 12.57
CA GLU A 292 12.24 0.62 13.66
C GLU A 292 11.52 1.97 13.56
N VAL A 293 11.49 2.56 12.35
CA VAL A 293 10.78 3.83 12.10
C VAL A 293 9.25 3.70 12.24
N ILE A 294 8.67 2.56 11.82
CA ILE A 294 7.24 2.28 12.02
C ILE A 294 6.91 2.19 13.51
N ASP A 295 7.71 1.48 14.30
CA ASP A 295 7.49 1.32 15.74
C ASP A 295 7.57 2.67 16.46
N GLU A 296 8.57 3.50 16.14
CA GLU A 296 8.69 4.86 16.67
C GLU A 296 7.45 5.70 16.34
N PHE A 297 6.98 5.67 15.09
CA PHE A 297 5.80 6.40 14.66
C PHE A 297 4.50 5.95 15.36
N LEU A 298 4.38 4.65 15.64
CA LEU A 298 3.22 4.10 16.35
C LEU A 298 3.24 4.41 17.86
N GLU A 299 4.42 4.64 18.45
CA GLU A 299 4.58 5.04 19.86
C GLU A 299 4.23 6.51 20.11
N GLU A 300 4.33 7.35 19.09
CA GLU A 300 3.99 8.76 19.20
C GLU A 300 2.50 8.94 19.56
N PRO A 301 2.15 9.76 20.55
CA PRO A 301 0.75 9.98 20.93
C PRO A 301 -0.07 10.57 19.77
N LEU A 302 -1.36 10.23 19.74
CA LEU A 302 -2.37 10.79 18.83
C LEU A 302 -2.68 12.25 19.15
#